data_AF-B8IAN5-F1
#
_entry.id   AF-B8IAN5-F1
#
_cell.length_a   1.000
_cell.length_b   1.000
_cell.length_c   1.000
_cell.angle_alpha   90.00
_cell.angle_beta   90.00
_cell.angle_gamma   90.00
#
_symmetry.space_group_name_H-M   'P 1'
#
loop_
_entity.id
_entity.type
_entity.pdbx_description
1 polymer ?
#
loop_
_entity_poly.entity_id
_entity_poly.type
_entity_poly.pdbx_seq_one_letter_code
_entity_poly.pdbx_strand_id
1 'polypeptide(L)'
;MATRMREDSAGTITSKEVLQTLFSRADSHKAEMDNARGDFGAFIKDAEATHGIHRKAFKLALSCRRMEAEQLTAFLRAFDLYRDVLNFDAQLDMFATKPAELPDQPAEDAGAAQAAANAEAIQSGIKRTTRKSEKTLN
;
A
#
# COMPACT_ATOMS: atom_id res chain seq x y z
N MET A 1 -56.86 27.55 19.94
CA MET A 1 -56.20 28.29 21.03
C MET A 1 -54.68 28.28 20.78
N ALA A 2 -54.10 29.48 20.73
CA ALA A 2 -52.70 29.83 21.00
C ALA A 2 -51.57 29.22 20.13
N THR A 3 -51.33 29.93 19.02
CA THR A 3 -50.03 30.38 18.48
C THR A 3 -48.87 30.41 19.49
N ARG A 4 -47.73 29.80 19.14
CA ARG A 4 -46.37 30.27 19.46
C ARG A 4 -45.48 29.93 18.26
N MET A 5 -45.37 30.84 17.30
CA MET A 5 -44.21 31.75 17.18
C MET A 5 -42.87 31.09 17.53
N ARG A 6 -42.10 30.77 16.48
CA ARG A 6 -40.66 31.04 16.36
C ARG A 6 -40.29 31.02 14.88
N GLU A 7 -40.73 32.05 14.18
CA GLU A 7 -39.89 32.64 13.13
C GLU A 7 -38.94 33.62 13.84
N ASP A 8 -37.67 33.57 13.44
CA ASP A 8 -36.62 34.58 13.54
C ASP A 8 -35.26 33.94 13.93
N SER A 9 -34.62 33.33 12.94
CA SER A 9 -33.15 33.40 12.83
C SER A 9 -32.78 34.04 11.49
N ALA A 10 -33.36 35.20 11.21
CA ALA A 10 -32.80 36.13 10.24
C ALA A 10 -31.41 36.55 10.75
N GLY A 11 -30.41 36.46 9.89
CA GLY A 11 -28.99 36.38 10.23
C GLY A 11 -28.52 37.36 11.30
N THR A 12 -28.00 36.80 12.41
CA THR A 12 -27.24 37.55 13.40
C THR A 12 -26.00 38.11 12.71
N ILE A 13 -26.00 39.41 12.41
CA ILE A 13 -24.81 40.12 11.90
C ILE A 13 -23.73 39.95 12.98
N THR A 14 -22.79 39.06 12.73
CA THR A 14 -21.71 38.74 13.67
C THR A 14 -20.77 39.93 13.69
N SER A 15 -20.43 40.47 14.87
CA SER A 15 -19.54 41.63 14.94
C SER A 15 -18.17 41.27 14.37
N LYS A 16 -17.52 42.25 13.71
CA LYS A 16 -16.20 42.08 13.09
C LYS A 16 -15.17 41.52 14.07
N GLU A 17 -15.22 41.96 15.33
CA GLU A 17 -14.31 41.52 16.40
C GLU A 17 -14.52 40.04 16.78
N VAL A 18 -15.77 39.57 16.80
CA VAL A 18 -16.09 38.16 17.05
C VAL A 18 -15.56 37.30 15.90
N LEU A 19 -15.77 37.71 14.65
CA LEU A 19 -15.25 36.98 13.48
C LEU A 19 -13.72 36.93 13.46
N GLN A 20 -13.04 38.04 13.76
CA GLN A 20 -11.58 38.07 13.86
C GLN A 20 -11.07 37.11 14.93
N THR A 21 -11.72 37.08 16.11
CA THR A 21 -11.36 36.16 17.19
C THR A 21 -11.56 34.70 16.78
N LEU A 22 -12.66 34.40 16.07
CA LEU A 22 -12.93 33.05 15.56
C LEU A 22 -11.90 32.62 14.51
N PHE A 23 -11.52 33.52 13.59
CA PHE A 23 -10.46 33.23 12.61
C PHE A 23 -9.12 32.97 13.28
N SER A 24 -8.69 33.83 14.21
CA SER A 24 -7.44 33.62 14.94
C SER A 24 -7.42 32.27 15.69
N ARG A 25 -8.53 31.89 16.33
CA ARG A 25 -8.64 30.58 17.00
C ARG A 25 -8.60 29.42 16.01
N ALA A 26 -9.29 29.55 14.87
CA ALA A 26 -9.28 28.53 13.83
C ALA A 26 -7.88 28.33 13.23
N ASP A 27 -7.15 29.42 12.97
CA ASP A 27 -5.78 29.37 12.47
C ASP A 27 -4.82 28.76 13.50
N SER A 28 -4.97 29.11 14.79
CA SER A 28 -4.18 28.47 15.86
C SER A 28 -4.42 26.97 15.94
N HIS A 29 -5.68 26.52 15.94
CA HIS A 29 -5.99 25.08 15.94
C HIS A 29 -5.48 24.37 14.70
N LYS A 30 -5.54 25.02 13.53
CA LYS A 30 -4.97 24.47 12.31
C LYS A 30 -3.46 24.28 12.43
N ALA A 31 -2.75 25.28 12.94
CA ALA A 31 -1.31 25.18 13.17
C ALA A 31 -0.96 24.05 14.15
N GLU A 32 -1.73 23.89 15.23
CA GLU A 32 -1.58 22.78 16.18
C GLU A 32 -1.79 21.41 15.52
N MET A 33 -2.81 21.28 14.66
CA MET A 33 -3.07 20.05 13.91
C MET A 33 -1.94 19.71 12.95
N ASP A 34 -1.38 20.70 12.26
CA ASP A 34 -0.26 20.53 11.33
C ASP A 34 1.02 20.09 12.08
N ASN A 35 1.30 20.69 13.24
CA ASN A 35 2.41 20.29 14.10
C ASN A 35 2.23 18.84 14.59
N ALA A 36 1.07 18.49 15.14
CA ALA A 36 0.77 17.14 15.61
C ALA A 36 0.89 16.10 14.47
N ARG A 37 0.50 16.46 13.25
CA ARG A 37 0.67 15.62 12.06
C ARG A 37 2.14 15.45 11.69
N GLY A 38 2.95 16.49 11.82
CA GLY A 38 4.40 16.47 11.66
C GLY A 38 5.07 15.51 12.63
N ASP A 39 4.79 15.67 13.93
CA ASP A 39 5.35 14.86 15.01
C ASP A 39 4.99 13.39 14.87
N PHE A 40 3.73 13.09 14.55
CA PHE A 40 3.29 11.73 14.25
C PHE A 40 4.03 11.13 13.04
N GLY A 41 4.30 11.96 12.03
CA GLY A 41 5.08 11.57 10.86
C GLY A 41 6.53 11.22 11.19
N ALA A 42 7.17 12.01 12.06
CA ALA A 42 8.52 11.79 12.56
C ALA A 42 8.61 10.52 13.41
N PHE A 43 7.68 10.36 14.36
CA PHE A 43 7.59 9.17 15.22
C PHE A 43 7.55 7.86 14.42
N ILE A 44 6.73 7.79 13.36
CA ILE A 44 6.66 6.57 12.55
C ILE A 44 7.98 6.32 11.80
N LYS A 45 8.66 7.38 11.35
CA LYS A 45 9.95 7.25 10.67
C LYS A 45 11.03 6.73 11.63
N ASP A 46 11.03 7.21 12.86
CA ASP A 46 11.96 6.75 13.89
C ASP A 46 11.67 5.30 14.29
N ALA A 47 10.39 4.93 14.39
CA ALA A 47 9.97 3.56 14.64
C ALA A 47 10.34 2.61 13.48
N GLU A 48 10.24 3.05 12.23
CA GLU A 48 10.71 2.32 11.05
C GLU A 48 12.21 2.06 11.12
N ALA A 49 13.02 3.06 11.48
CA ALA A 49 14.47 2.92 11.60
C ALA A 49 14.90 2.07 12.81
N THR A 50 14.19 2.17 13.94
CA THR A 50 14.60 1.55 15.22
C THR A 50 14.05 0.13 15.37
N HIS A 51 12.82 -0.11 14.90
CA HIS A 51 12.11 -1.38 15.11
C HIS A 51 11.85 -2.15 13.82
N GLY A 52 12.26 -1.61 12.66
CA GLY A 52 12.09 -2.29 11.37
C GLY A 52 10.63 -2.43 10.93
N ILE A 53 9.73 -1.57 11.42
CA ILE A 53 8.31 -1.64 11.03
C ILE A 53 8.09 -1.05 9.64
N HIS A 54 7.15 -1.61 8.87
CA HIS A 54 6.75 -1.02 7.59
C HIS A 54 5.73 0.11 7.80
N ARG A 55 6.11 1.35 7.44
CA ARG A 55 5.34 2.58 7.69
C ARG A 55 3.87 2.53 7.28
N LYS A 56 3.56 2.00 6.08
CA LYS A 56 2.17 1.92 5.59
C LYS A 56 1.37 0.84 6.32
N ALA A 57 1.99 -0.30 6.59
CA ALA A 57 1.33 -1.40 7.30
C ALA A 57 1.00 -1.00 8.74
N PHE A 58 1.91 -0.29 9.41
CA PHE A 58 1.68 0.23 10.76
C PHE A 58 0.50 1.21 10.82
N LYS A 59 0.39 2.14 9.86
CA LYS A 59 -0.75 3.05 9.78
C LYS A 59 -2.07 2.33 9.54
N LEU A 60 -2.08 1.32 8.68
CA LEU A 60 -3.25 0.47 8.46
C LEU A 60 -3.65 -0.25 9.75
N ALA A 61 -2.69 -0.88 10.44
CA ALA A 61 -2.93 -1.55 11.71
C ALA A 61 -3.48 -0.59 12.79
N LEU A 62 -2.96 0.64 12.86
CA LEU A 62 -3.49 1.66 13.77
C LEU A 62 -4.93 2.05 13.42
N SER A 63 -5.26 2.13 12.14
CA SER A 63 -6.63 2.37 11.68
C SER A 63 -7.55 1.21 12.08
N CYS A 64 -7.13 -0.03 11.81
CA CYS A 64 -7.87 -1.24 12.18
C CYS A 64 -8.12 -1.32 13.69
N ARG A 65 -7.14 -0.96 14.53
CA ARG A 65 -7.27 -0.94 16.00
C ARG A 65 -8.38 0.00 16.50
N ARG A 66 -8.74 1.03 15.73
CA ARG A 66 -9.78 2.01 16.08
C ARG A 66 -11.17 1.64 15.57
N MET A 67 -11.29 0.58 14.77
CA MET A 67 -12.57 0.14 14.22
C MET A 67 -13.32 -0.73 15.24
N GLU A 68 -14.65 -0.68 15.17
CA GLU A 68 -15.52 -1.64 15.87
C GLU A 68 -15.31 -3.05 15.32
N ALA A 69 -15.45 -4.07 16.17
CA ALA A 69 -15.09 -5.45 15.83
C ALA A 69 -15.80 -6.01 14.58
N GLU A 70 -17.09 -5.69 14.42
CA GLU A 70 -17.89 -6.10 13.26
C GLU A 70 -17.41 -5.42 11.97
N GLN A 71 -17.11 -4.11 12.04
CA GLN A 71 -16.60 -3.34 10.90
C GLN A 71 -15.19 -3.78 10.51
N LEU A 72 -14.34 -4.07 11.49
CA LEU A 72 -13.00 -4.60 11.27
C LEU A 72 -13.07 -5.93 10.51
N THR A 73 -13.96 -6.84 10.94
CA THR A 73 -14.12 -8.14 10.29
C THR A 73 -14.59 -7.98 8.84
N ALA A 74 -15.57 -7.12 8.58
CA ALA A 74 -16.04 -6.84 7.23
C ALA A 74 -14.94 -6.19 6.37
N PHE A 75 -14.19 -5.24 6.93
CA PHE A 75 -13.07 -4.58 6.28
C PHE A 75 -11.98 -5.57 5.86
N LEU A 76 -11.54 -6.45 6.77
CA LEU A 76 -10.47 -7.42 6.48
C LEU A 76 -10.90 -8.39 5.37
N ARG A 77 -12.15 -8.89 5.41
CA ARG A 77 -12.69 -9.75 4.33
C ARG A 77 -12.68 -9.06 2.97
N ALA A 78 -13.10 -7.79 2.91
CA ALA A 78 -13.08 -7.02 1.67
C ALA A 78 -11.63 -6.74 1.22
N PHE A 79 -10.74 -6.46 2.15
CA PHE A 79 -9.33 -6.19 1.87
C PHE A 79 -8.62 -7.42 1.29
N ASP A 80 -8.85 -8.60 1.86
CA ASP A 80 -8.30 -9.86 1.34
C ASP A 80 -8.83 -10.14 -0.08
N LEU A 81 -10.15 -9.98 -0.30
CA LEU A 81 -10.73 -10.09 -1.65
C LEU A 81 -10.06 -9.13 -2.65
N TYR A 82 -9.76 -7.89 -2.24
CA TYR A 82 -9.07 -6.93 -3.12
C TYR A 82 -7.62 -7.33 -3.41
N ARG A 83 -6.91 -7.90 -2.43
CA ARG A 83 -5.55 -8.43 -2.66
C ARG A 83 -5.56 -9.55 -3.68
N ASP A 84 -6.53 -10.46 -3.59
CA ASP A 84 -6.69 -11.58 -4.49
C ASP A 84 -7.02 -11.09 -5.92
N VAL A 85 -8.05 -10.25 -6.06
CA VAL A 85 -8.52 -9.76 -7.37
C VAL A 85 -7.46 -8.90 -8.07
N LEU A 86 -6.70 -8.11 -7.32
CA LEU A 86 -5.62 -7.28 -7.86
C LEU A 86 -4.28 -8.01 -7.96
N ASN A 87 -4.24 -9.28 -7.55
CA ASN A 87 -3.07 -10.14 -7.59
C ASN A 87 -1.84 -9.51 -6.89
N PHE A 88 -2.05 -8.90 -5.72
CA PHE A 88 -0.96 -8.29 -4.94
C PHE A 88 0.03 -9.32 -4.40
N ASP A 89 -0.39 -10.59 -4.32
CA ASP A 89 0.40 -11.72 -3.86
C ASP A 89 1.01 -12.54 -5.03
N ALA A 90 1.08 -11.98 -6.24
CA ALA A 90 1.60 -12.65 -7.43
C ALA A 90 3.07 -13.09 -7.33
N GLN A 91 3.86 -12.38 -6.50
CA GLN A 91 5.26 -12.69 -6.31
C GLN A 91 5.41 -13.71 -5.19
N LEU A 92 6.08 -14.83 -5.49
CA LEU A 92 6.38 -15.87 -4.52
C LEU A 92 7.13 -15.24 -3.34
N ASP A 93 6.56 -15.32 -2.14
CA ASP A 93 7.21 -14.83 -0.94
C ASP A 93 8.41 -15.73 -0.62
N MET A 94 9.62 -15.25 -0.95
CA MET A 94 10.87 -15.96 -0.70
C MET A 94 11.21 -16.11 0.79
N PHE A 95 10.46 -15.43 1.67
CA PHE A 95 10.64 -15.49 3.12
C PHE A 95 9.49 -16.23 3.83
N ALA A 96 8.47 -16.68 3.10
CA ALA A 96 7.42 -17.52 3.66
C ALA A 96 8.03 -18.88 4.04
N THR A 97 8.04 -19.18 5.34
CA THR A 97 8.50 -20.48 5.87
C THR A 97 7.53 -21.63 5.56
N LYS A 98 6.41 -21.32 4.92
CA LYS A 98 5.42 -22.27 4.44
C LYS A 98 5.40 -22.18 2.92
N PRO A 99 5.67 -23.27 2.17
CA PRO A 99 5.46 -23.24 0.73
C PRO A 99 4.00 -22.89 0.51
N ALA A 100 3.74 -21.79 -0.20
CA ALA A 100 2.41 -21.48 -0.68
C ALA A 100 1.94 -22.70 -1.48
N GLU A 101 0.85 -23.32 -1.07
CA GLU A 101 0.14 -24.29 -1.90
C GLU A 101 -0.26 -23.55 -3.17
N LEU A 102 0.51 -23.76 -4.23
CA LEU A 102 0.22 -23.20 -5.53
C LEU A 102 -1.19 -23.65 -5.92
N PRO A 103 -2.04 -22.75 -6.45
CA PRO A 103 -3.26 -23.19 -7.11
C PRO A 103 -2.87 -24.16 -8.22
N ASP A 104 -3.52 -25.31 -8.23
CA ASP A 104 -3.36 -26.42 -9.17
C ASP A 104 -3.73 -25.94 -10.59
N GLN A 105 -2.83 -25.19 -11.22
CA GLN A 105 -2.89 -24.89 -12.64
C GLN A 105 -2.25 -26.07 -13.36
N PRO A 106 -2.95 -26.73 -14.30
CA PRO A 106 -2.33 -27.76 -15.11
C PRO A 106 -1.16 -27.11 -15.87
N ALA A 107 0.05 -27.52 -15.52
CA ALA A 107 1.26 -27.12 -16.21
C ALA A 107 1.12 -27.54 -17.67
N GLU A 108 0.82 -26.60 -18.57
CA GLU A 108 1.01 -26.84 -19.99
C GLU A 108 2.49 -27.12 -20.23
N ASP A 109 2.73 -28.28 -20.81
CA ASP A 109 3.98 -29.02 -20.95
C ASP A 109 4.97 -28.35 -21.94
N ALA A 110 5.20 -27.05 -21.80
CA ALA A 110 6.15 -26.30 -22.62
C ALA A 110 7.60 -26.53 -22.20
N GLY A 111 7.83 -26.96 -20.95
CA GLY A 111 9.17 -27.21 -20.41
C GLY A 111 9.81 -28.52 -20.90
N ALA A 112 9.04 -29.60 -21.00
CA ALA A 112 9.58 -30.89 -21.39
C ALA A 112 9.99 -30.94 -22.87
N ALA A 113 9.21 -30.29 -23.75
CA ALA A 113 9.54 -30.19 -25.18
C ALA A 113 10.84 -29.40 -25.43
N GLN A 114 11.04 -28.28 -24.71
CA GLN A 114 12.26 -27.48 -24.83
C GLN A 114 13.49 -28.22 -24.25
N ALA A 115 13.31 -28.99 -23.17
CA ALA A 115 14.39 -29.78 -22.58
C ALA A 115 14.83 -30.94 -23.50
N ALA A 116 13.90 -31.61 -24.19
CA ALA A 116 14.21 -32.63 -25.17
C ALA A 116 14.98 -32.06 -26.37
N ALA A 117 14.55 -30.92 -26.91
CA ALA A 117 15.24 -30.25 -28.03
C ALA A 117 16.66 -29.80 -27.64
N ASN A 118 16.85 -29.30 -26.41
CA ASN A 118 18.17 -28.92 -25.91
C ASN A 118 19.10 -30.12 -25.70
N ALA A 119 18.58 -31.26 -25.25
CA ALA A 119 19.36 -32.48 -25.07
C ALA A 119 19.89 -33.03 -26.41
N GLU A 120 19.07 -33.05 -27.46
CA GLU A 120 19.50 -33.45 -28.81
C GLU A 120 20.56 -32.49 -29.39
N ALA A 121 20.44 -31.19 -29.16
CA ALA A 121 21.42 -30.20 -29.60
C ALA A 121 22.80 -30.39 -28.95
N ILE A 122 22.85 -30.83 -27.68
CA ILE A 122 24.10 -31.13 -26.98
C ILE A 122 24.72 -32.44 -27.51
N GLN A 123 23.89 -33.46 -27.78
CA GLN A 123 24.34 -34.77 -28.25
C GLN A 123 24.89 -34.73 -29.69
N SER A 124 24.37 -33.83 -30.53
CA SER A 124 24.81 -33.65 -31.92
C SER A 124 26.13 -32.86 -32.07
N GLY A 125 26.76 -32.44 -30.96
CA GLY A 125 28.07 -31.83 -30.95
C GLY A 125 28.02 -30.33 -31.29
N ILE A 126 27.93 -29.50 -30.25
CA ILE A 126 27.99 -28.04 -30.38
C ILE A 126 29.32 -27.65 -31.04
N LYS A 127 29.27 -27.26 -32.31
CA LYS A 127 30.42 -26.67 -33.01
C LYS A 127 30.72 -25.32 -32.38
N ARG A 128 31.82 -25.26 -31.64
CA ARG A 128 32.39 -24.06 -31.03
C ARG A 128 32.74 -23.07 -32.15
N THR A 129 31.88 -22.09 -32.42
CA THR A 129 32.21 -20.98 -33.33
C THR A 129 33.26 -20.11 -32.65
N THR A 130 34.51 -20.23 -33.09
CA THR A 130 35.59 -19.31 -32.76
C THR A 130 35.26 -17.93 -33.33
N ARG A 131 34.92 -16.96 -32.47
CA ARG A 131 34.99 -15.54 -32.87
C ARG A 131 36.46 -15.23 -33.17
N LYS A 132 36.80 -15.04 -34.44
CA LYS A 132 38.08 -14.44 -34.85
C LYS A 132 38.16 -13.05 -34.22
N SER A 133 39.12 -12.86 -33.33
CA SER A 133 39.57 -11.54 -32.90
C SER A 133 40.43 -10.94 -34.01
N GLU A 134 39.82 -10.17 -34.92
CA GLU A 134 40.60 -9.32 -35.83
C GLU A 134 41.04 -8.06 -35.09
N LYS A 135 42.31 -8.12 -34.70
CA LYS A 135 43.14 -7.03 -34.22
C LYS A 135 43.58 -6.22 -35.44
N THR A 136 43.14 -4.97 -35.55
CA THR A 136 43.85 -3.95 -36.34
C THR A 136 44.19 -2.79 -35.42
N LEU A 137 45.42 -2.83 -34.91
CA LEU A 137 46.16 -1.68 -34.42
C LEU A 137 47.06 -1.22 -35.58
N ASN A 138 46.91 0.05 -35.97
CA ASN A 138 47.74 0.88 -36.86
C ASN A 138 48.12 0.34 -38.25
#